data_AF-H6BZM6-F1
#
_entry.id   AF-H6BZM6-F1
#
_cell.length_a   1.000
_cell.length_b   1.000
_cell.length_c   1.000
_cell.angle_alpha   90.00
_cell.angle_beta   90.00
_cell.angle_gamma   90.00
#
_symmetry.space_group_name_H-M   'P 1'
#
loop_
_entity.id
_entity.type
_entity.pdbx_description
1 polymer ?
#
loop_
_entity_poly.entity_id
_entity_poly.type
_entity_poly.pdbx_seq_one_letter_code
_entity_poly.pdbx_strand_id
1 'polypeptide(L)'
;MIRDFLSFYFDIALSSSHQGLDLLLKVVASDHILYGSDFPYAPQTSASNFRVDLESRPTDQDTRAKIYYRNALDLIPRLRHYLHEDHSRL
;
A
#
# COMPACT_ATOMS: atom_id res chain seq x y z
N MET A 1 -12.34 -14.83 15.94
CA MET A 1 -13.20 -14.03 15.06
C MET A 1 -12.52 -12.75 14.62
N ILE A 2 -12.38 -11.68 15.43
CA ILE A 2 -11.80 -10.42 14.92
C ILE A 2 -10.30 -10.50 14.60
N ARG A 3 -9.53 -11.28 15.38
CA ARG A 3 -8.10 -11.50 15.12
C ARG A 3 -7.84 -12.18 13.79
N ASP A 4 -8.74 -13.05 13.36
CA ASP A 4 -8.61 -13.77 12.10
C ASP A 4 -8.72 -12.79 10.93
N PHE A 5 -9.62 -11.80 10.99
CA PHE A 5 -9.72 -10.73 9.99
C PHE A 5 -8.46 -9.85 9.92
N LEU A 6 -7.81 -9.58 11.05
CA LEU A 6 -6.60 -8.76 11.09
C LEU A 6 -5.35 -9.50 10.58
N SER A 7 -5.45 -10.80 10.30
CA SER A 7 -4.37 -11.58 9.69
C SER A 7 -4.27 -11.39 8.16
N PHE A 8 -5.31 -10.84 7.53
CA PHE A 8 -5.29 -10.56 6.10
C PHE A 8 -4.40 -9.36 5.76
N TYR A 9 -4.10 -9.25 4.48
CA TYR A 9 -3.53 -8.05 3.88
C TYR A 9 -4.65 -7.15 3.35
N PHE A 10 -4.47 -5.84 3.46
CA PHE A 10 -5.43 -4.83 3.05
C PHE A 10 -4.77 -3.91 2.04
N ASP A 11 -5.35 -3.73 0.86
CA ASP A 11 -4.95 -2.62 0.00
C ASP A 11 -5.72 -1.34 0.37
N ILE A 12 -5.22 -0.20 -0.13
CA ILE A 12 -5.84 1.14 0.06
C ILE A 12 -6.39 1.72 -1.24
N ALA A 13 -6.81 0.88 -2.17
CA ALA A 13 -7.41 1.34 -3.41
C ALA A 13 -8.66 2.16 -3.12
N LEU A 14 -8.69 3.38 -3.66
CA LEU A 14 -9.77 4.37 -3.47
C LEU A 14 -10.13 4.64 -1.99
N SER A 15 -9.21 4.41 -1.06
CA SER A 15 -9.49 4.47 0.38
C SER A 15 -8.35 5.08 1.22
N SER A 16 -7.39 5.76 0.58
CA SER A 16 -6.22 6.39 1.22
C SER A 16 -6.48 7.78 1.82
N SER A 17 -7.74 8.17 2.02
CA SER A 17 -8.07 9.39 2.78
C SER A 17 -7.42 9.37 4.16
N HIS A 18 -7.09 10.54 4.71
CA HIS A 18 -6.39 10.63 6.00
C HIS A 18 -7.16 9.91 7.13
N GLN A 19 -8.49 10.10 7.20
CA GLN A 19 -9.31 9.46 8.23
C GLN A 19 -9.40 7.94 8.04
N GLY A 20 -9.55 7.47 6.81
CA GLY A 20 -9.61 6.03 6.51
C GLY A 20 -8.31 5.33 6.88
N LEU A 21 -7.17 5.91 6.48
CA LEU A 21 -5.86 5.34 6.76
C LEU A 21 -5.50 5.40 8.26
N ASP A 22 -5.88 6.47 8.96
CA ASP A 22 -5.70 6.58 10.41
C ASP A 22 -6.48 5.51 11.18
N LEU A 23 -7.70 5.19 10.73
CA LEU A 23 -8.48 4.12 11.31
C LEU A 23 -7.83 2.75 11.06
N LEU A 24 -7.38 2.51 9.83
CA LEU A 24 -6.75 1.25 9.44
C LEU A 24 -5.46 1.00 10.24
N LEU A 25 -4.59 2.00 10.34
CA LEU A 25 -3.30 1.91 11.07
C LEU A 25 -3.47 1.73 12.58
N LYS A 26 -4.65 2.03 13.16
CA LYS A 26 -4.93 1.78 14.58
C LYS A 26 -5.20 0.31 14.88
N VAL A 27 -5.58 -0.48 13.88
CA VAL A 27 -6.07 -1.86 14.07
C VAL A 27 -5.31 -2.90 13.25
N VAL A 28 -4.74 -2.52 12.10
CA VAL A 28 -3.93 -3.38 11.24
C VAL A 28 -2.46 -2.98 11.36
N ALA A 29 -1.59 -3.98 11.50
CA ALA A 29 -0.16 -3.76 11.51
C ALA A 29 0.32 -3.21 10.15
N SER A 30 1.26 -2.25 10.16
CA SER A 30 1.64 -1.53 8.94
C SER A 30 2.32 -2.40 7.89
N ASP A 31 2.78 -3.60 8.24
CA ASP A 31 3.31 -4.64 7.34
C ASP A 31 2.21 -5.42 6.58
N HIS A 32 0.94 -5.26 6.96
CA HIS A 32 -0.22 -5.88 6.33
C HIS A 32 -1.00 -4.93 5.40
N ILE A 33 -0.50 -3.72 5.15
CA ILE A 33 -1.17 -2.71 4.32
C ILE A 33 -0.40 -2.51 3.02
N LEU A 34 -1.06 -2.60 1.86
CA LEU A 34 -0.43 -2.39 0.55
C LEU A 34 -1.05 -1.21 -0.19
N TYR A 35 -0.27 -0.59 -1.06
CA TYR A 35 -0.79 0.33 -2.04
C TYR A 35 -1.59 -0.41 -3.13
N GLY A 36 -2.74 0.14 -3.49
CA GLY A 36 -3.55 -0.25 -4.64
C GLY A 36 -4.15 1.00 -5.28
N SER A 37 -4.26 1.03 -6.61
CA SER A 37 -4.83 2.18 -7.34
C SER A 37 -6.21 1.92 -7.92
N ASP A 38 -6.61 0.65 -8.04
CA ASP A 38 -7.79 0.19 -8.78
C ASP A 38 -7.78 0.55 -10.29
N PHE A 39 -6.61 0.85 -10.87
CA PHE A 39 -6.49 1.06 -12.32
C PHE A 39 -6.68 -0.27 -13.09
N PRO A 40 -7.39 -0.31 -14.23
CA PRO A 40 -8.01 0.81 -14.96
C PRO A 40 -9.48 1.08 -14.62
N TYR A 41 -10.05 0.43 -13.61
CA TYR A 41 -11.46 0.65 -13.22
C TYR A 41 -11.65 2.04 -12.59
N ALA A 42 -10.76 2.45 -11.69
CA ALA A 42 -10.68 3.81 -11.20
C ALA A 42 -10.24 4.77 -12.30
N PRO A 43 -10.99 5.88 -12.54
CA PRO A 43 -10.52 6.95 -13.40
C PRO A 43 -9.17 7.48 -12.93
N GLN A 44 -8.28 7.83 -13.86
CA GLN A 44 -6.93 8.30 -13.55
C GLN A 44 -6.92 9.50 -12.59
N THR A 45 -7.92 10.39 -12.71
CA THR A 45 -8.11 11.52 -11.79
C THR A 45 -8.38 11.05 -10.36
N SER A 46 -9.21 10.03 -10.18
CA SER A 46 -9.52 9.45 -8.87
C SER A 46 -8.29 8.79 -8.27
N ALA A 47 -7.61 7.92 -9.02
CA ALA A 47 -6.37 7.28 -8.57
C ALA A 47 -5.28 8.32 -8.19
N SER A 48 -5.19 9.42 -8.94
CA SER A 48 -4.25 10.51 -8.65
C SER A 48 -4.62 11.26 -7.37
N ASN A 49 -5.90 11.56 -7.15
CA ASN A 49 -6.36 12.27 -5.95
C ASN A 49 -6.07 11.43 -4.69
N PHE A 50 -6.41 10.15 -4.70
CA PHE A 50 -6.12 9.25 -3.58
C PHE A 50 -4.61 9.07 -3.32
N ARG A 51 -3.79 9.06 -4.38
CA ARG A 51 -2.33 9.09 -4.21
C ARG A 51 -1.86 10.39 -3.55
N VAL A 52 -2.39 11.54 -3.94
CA VAL A 52 -2.06 12.84 -3.31
C VAL A 52 -2.48 12.86 -1.83
N ASP A 53 -3.64 12.30 -1.50
CA ASP A 53 -4.09 12.16 -0.10
C ASP A 53 -3.11 11.32 0.72
N LEU A 54 -2.63 10.19 0.16
CA LEU A 54 -1.62 9.35 0.80
C LEU A 54 -0.29 10.10 1.01
N GLU A 55 0.16 10.88 0.02
CA GLU A 55 1.45 11.58 0.04
C GLU A 55 1.45 12.78 1.00
N SER A 56 0.30 13.45 1.14
CA SER A 56 0.12 14.62 2.01
C SER A 56 -0.05 14.27 3.48
N ARG A 57 -0.39 13.02 3.81
CA ARG A 57 -0.56 12.56 5.18
C ARG A 57 0.78 12.55 5.95
N PRO A 58 0.87 13.13 7.17
CA PRO A 58 2.09 13.08 7.99
C PRO A 58 2.42 11.67 8.51
N THR A 59 3.22 10.91 7.76
CA THR A 59 3.63 9.53 8.08
C THR A 59 5.15 9.42 8.12
N ASP A 60 5.69 8.59 9.00
CA ASP A 60 7.11 8.26 8.97
C ASP A 60 7.51 7.55 7.66
N GLN A 61 8.79 7.67 7.31
CA GLN A 61 9.28 7.19 6.02
C GLN A 61 9.26 5.65 5.91
N ASP A 62 9.39 4.93 7.02
CA ASP A 62 9.35 3.46 7.00
C ASP A 62 7.94 2.95 6.70
N THR A 63 6.93 3.45 7.42
CA THR A 63 5.53 3.11 7.17
C THR A 63 5.10 3.50 5.75
N ARG A 64 5.55 4.67 5.26
CA ARG A 64 5.31 5.07 3.86
C ARG A 64 5.89 4.05 2.88
N ALA A 65 7.15 3.66 3.06
CA ALA A 65 7.82 2.70 2.19
C ALA A 65 7.17 1.30 2.24
N LYS A 66 6.73 0.87 3.43
CA LYS A 66 5.96 -0.35 3.63
C LYS A 66 4.70 -0.40 2.78
N ILE A 67 3.86 0.63 2.90
CA ILE A 67 2.61 0.74 2.15
C ILE A 67 2.89 0.79 0.63
N TYR A 68 3.82 1.65 0.18
CA TYR A 68 4.07 1.83 -1.25
C TYR A 68 4.67 0.61 -1.94
N TYR A 69 5.60 -0.10 -1.28
CA TYR A 69 6.33 -1.16 -1.97
C TYR A 69 6.86 -2.29 -1.09
N ARG A 70 7.41 -2.03 0.11
CA ARG A 70 8.15 -3.07 0.85
C ARG A 70 7.25 -4.27 1.21
N ASN A 71 6.01 -4.01 1.63
CA ASN A 71 5.08 -5.07 1.98
C ASN A 71 4.71 -5.93 0.77
N ALA A 72 4.55 -5.34 -0.41
CA ALA A 72 4.33 -6.09 -1.65
C ALA A 72 5.53 -6.99 -1.99
N LEU A 73 6.77 -6.50 -1.78
CA LEU A 73 7.98 -7.27 -2.01
C LEU A 73 8.18 -8.41 -1.00
N ASP A 74 7.77 -8.20 0.26
CA ASP A 74 7.80 -9.23 1.30
C ASP A 74 6.71 -10.29 1.08
N LEU A 75 5.50 -9.86 0.72
CA LEU A 75 4.36 -10.75 0.46
C LEU A 75 4.54 -11.58 -0.81
N ILE A 76 5.18 -11.01 -1.84
CA ILE A 76 5.36 -11.65 -3.14
C ILE A 76 6.86 -11.77 -3.44
N PRO A 77 7.57 -12.79 -2.90
CA PRO A 77 9.03 -12.92 -3.06
C PRO A 77 9.50 -12.95 -4.51
N ARG A 78 8.67 -13.45 -5.43
CA ARG A 78 8.96 -13.41 -6.87
C ARG A 78 9.01 -11.99 -7.43
N LEU A 79 8.19 -11.07 -6.94
CA LEU A 79 8.21 -9.66 -7.36
C LEU A 79 9.54 -8.99 -6.98
N ARG A 80 10.05 -9.28 -5.78
CA ARG A 80 11.37 -8.85 -5.34
C ARG A 80 12.47 -9.32 -6.28
N HIS A 81 12.44 -10.58 -6.70
CA HIS A 81 13.41 -11.13 -7.65
C HIS A 81 13.39 -10.38 -8.99
N TYR A 82 12.21 -10.15 -9.58
CA TYR A 82 12.08 -9.43 -10.84
C TYR A 82 12.69 -8.03 -10.77
N LEU A 83 12.45 -7.29 -9.69
CA LEU A 83 13.00 -5.93 -9.53
C LEU A 83 14.52 -5.91 -9.31
N HIS A 84 15.11 -6.95 -8.73
CA HIS A 84 16.56 -7.02 -8.54
C HIS A 84 17.31 -7.45 -9.81
N GLU A 85 16.72 -8.27 -10.68
CA GLU A 85 17.38 -8.72 -11.91
C GLU A 85 17.32 -7.68 -13.05
N ASP A 86 16.23 -6.91 -13.17
CA ASP A 86 16.02 -6.00 -14.30
C ASP A 86 16.92 -4.74 -14.29
N HIS A 87 17.54 -4.39 -13.16
CA HIS A 87 18.53 -3.30 -13.10
C HIS A 87 19.91 -3.71 -13.64
N SER A 88 20.05 -4.94 -14.14
CA SER A 88 21.24 -5.44 -14.85
C SER A 88 21.09 -5.37 -16.38
N ARG A 89 19.93 -4.95 -16.90
CA ARG A 89 19.56 -5.02 -18.32
C ARG A 89 19.13 -3.68 -18.94
N LEU A 90 19.30 -2.58 -18.20
CA LEU A 90 19.17 -1.21 -18.71
C LEU A 90 20.50 -0.48 -18.64
#